data_AF-A0A7C3M5I7-F1
#
_entry.id   AF-A0A7C3M5I7-F1
#
_cell.length_a   1.000
_cell.length_b   1.000
_cell.length_c   1.000
_cell.angle_alpha   90.00
_cell.angle_beta   90.00
_cell.angle_gamma   90.00
#
_symmetry.space_group_name_H-M   'P 1'
#
loop_
_entity.id
_entity.type
_entity.pdbx_description
1 polymer ?
#
loop_
_entity_poly.entity_id
_entity_poly.type
_entity_poly.pdbx_seq_one_letter_code
_entity_poly.pdbx_strand_id
1 'polypeptide(L)' 'MKERLNFILSYLESCDKILFGTDWPLIKIEKYVDFIKKCELSKSELERIMYKNALKLFWKK' A
#
# COMPACT_ATOMS: atom_id res chain seq x y z
N MET A 1 7.39 11.55 -0.20
CA MET A 1 6.39 10.44 -0.20
C MET A 1 6.85 9.23 0.62
N LYS A 2 8.10 8.75 0.50
CA LYS A 2 8.61 7.61 1.31
C LYS A 2 8.54 7.91 2.82
N GLU A 3 8.98 9.10 3.24
CA GLU A 3 8.90 9.57 4.63
C GLU A 3 7.46 9.59 5.17
N ARG A 4 6.49 9.99 4.34
CA ARG A 4 5.06 9.97 4.70
C ARG A 4 4.55 8.54 4.92
N LEU A 5 4.96 7.58 4.09
CA LEU A 5 4.56 6.20 4.28
C LEU A 5 5.17 5.62 5.57
N ASN A 6 6.45 5.87 5.83
CA ASN A 6 7.10 5.42 7.06
C ASN A 6 6.45 6.02 8.30
N PHE A 7 6.10 7.32 8.25
CA PHE A 7 5.32 7.97 9.30
C PHE A 7 3.97 7.29 9.51
N ILE A 8 3.22 7.03 8.44
CA ILE A 8 1.90 6.38 8.52
C ILE A 8 2.02 4.95 9.07
N LEU A 9 3.01 4.17 8.63
CA LEU A 9 3.27 2.82 9.13
C LEU A 9 3.62 2.83 10.62
N SER A 10 4.47 3.77 11.04
CA SER A 10 4.82 3.95 12.45
C SER A 10 3.62 4.41 13.27
N TYR A 11 2.80 5.32 12.74
CA TYR A 11 1.65 5.88 13.43
C TYR A 11 0.50 4.87 13.59
N LEU A 12 0.26 4.06 12.55
CA LEU A 12 -0.80 3.04 12.57
C LEU A 12 -0.39 1.76 13.31
N GLU A 13 0.91 1.59 13.56
CA GLU A 13 1.54 0.36 14.10
C GLU A 13 1.10 -0.91 13.35
N SER A 14 0.65 -0.77 12.10
CA SER A 14 0.03 -1.86 11.34
C SER A 14 -0.07 -1.52 9.85
N CYS A 15 0.34 -2.48 9.02
CA CYS A 15 0.13 -2.45 7.57
C CYS A 15 -1.29 -2.89 7.16
N ASP A 16 -2.08 -3.50 8.06
CA ASP A 16 -3.40 -4.08 7.74
C ASP A 16 -4.47 -3.02 7.47
N LYS A 17 -4.19 -1.76 7.79
CA LYS A 17 -5.08 -0.60 7.60
C LYS A 17 -4.76 0.21 6.33
N ILE A 18 -3.81 -0.23 5.51
CA ILE A 18 -3.34 0.48 4.32
C ILE A 18 -3.78 -0.26 3.07
N LEU A 19 -4.29 0.48 2.08
CA LEU A 19 -4.68 -0.02 0.77
C LEU A 19 -3.86 0.68 -0.33
N PHE A 20 -3.45 -0.07 -1.34
CA PHE A 20 -2.81 0.48 -2.53
C PHE A 20 -3.83 1.02 -3.53
N GLY A 21 -3.56 2.21 -4.08
CA GLY A 21 -4.36 2.85 -5.13
C GLY A 21 -3.50 3.82 -5.95
N THR A 22 -3.83 4.00 -7.23
CA THR A 22 -2.99 4.72 -8.19
C THR A 22 -3.59 6.00 -8.75
N ASP A 23 -4.85 6.29 -8.44
CA ASP A 23 -5.59 7.45 -8.96
C ASP A 23 -5.57 7.54 -10.51
N TRP A 24 -5.57 6.39 -11.18
CA TRP A 24 -5.72 6.33 -12.63
C TRP A 24 -7.11 6.85 -13.06
N PRO A 25 -7.23 7.72 -14.09
CA PRO A 25 -6.21 8.10 -15.07
C PRO A 25 -5.42 9.39 -14.77
N LEU A 26 -5.62 10.02 -13.61
CA LEU A 26 -4.94 11.26 -13.25
C LEU A 26 -3.42 11.04 -13.09
N ILE A 27 -3.02 9.87 -12.59
CA ILE A 27 -1.62 9.47 -12.44
C ILE A 27 -1.37 8.12 -13.11
N LYS A 28 -0.23 8.02 -13.81
CA LYS A 28 0.27 6.78 -14.40
C LYS A 28 0.51 5.72 -13.32
N ILE A 29 -0.04 4.52 -13.52
CA ILE A 29 0.03 3.38 -12.57
C ILE A 29 1.48 3.07 -12.19
N GLU A 30 2.39 3.13 -13.16
CA GLU A 30 3.82 2.81 -12.99
C GLU A 30 4.48 3.68 -11.91
N LYS A 31 4.06 4.95 -11.77
CA LYS A 31 4.62 5.85 -10.74
C LYS A 31 4.38 5.32 -9.33
N TYR A 32 3.20 4.76 -9.06
CA TYR A 32 2.87 4.21 -7.75
C TYR A 32 3.46 2.81 -7.54
N VAL A 33 3.57 2.01 -8.61
CA VAL A 33 4.27 0.71 -8.56
C VAL A 33 5.76 0.90 -8.25
N ASP A 34 6.41 1.88 -8.87
CA ASP A 34 7.81 2.20 -8.58
C ASP A 34 7.99 2.80 -7.18
N PHE A 35 7.00 3.58 -6.72
CA PHE A 35 7.01 4.10 -5.36
C PHE A 35 6.96 2.98 -4.32
N ILE A 36 6.00 2.04 -4.43
CA ILE A 36 5.85 0.98 -3.42
C ILE A 36 7.07 0.05 -3.38
N LYS A 37 7.70 -0.22 -4.53
CA LYS A 37 8.96 -1.00 -4.61
C LYS A 37 10.13 -0.35 -3.86
N LYS A 38 10.15 0.98 -3.73
CA LYS A 38 11.21 1.74 -3.02
C LYS A 38 11.00 1.84 -1.51
N CYS A 39 9.84 1.38 -1.00
CA CYS A 39 9.47 1.52 0.41
C CYS A 39 10.08 0.45 1.33
N GLU A 40 10.94 -0.44 0.81
CA GLU A 40 11.69 -1.45 1.60
C GLU A 40 10.78 -2.31 2.51
N LEU A 41 9.58 -2.62 2.02
CA LEU A 41 8.61 -3.47 2.71
C LEU A 41 8.98 -4.95 2.55
N SER A 42 8.66 -5.77 3.56
CA SER A 42 8.74 -7.22 3.42
C SER A 42 7.73 -7.74 2.39
N LYS A 43 7.96 -8.95 1.86
CA LYS A 43 7.05 -9.58 0.88
C LYS A 43 5.61 -9.72 1.43
N SER A 44 5.47 -10.03 2.71
CA SER A 44 4.17 -10.20 3.36
C SER A 44 3.43 -8.87 3.51
N GLU A 45 4.12 -7.79 3.87
CA GLU A 45 3.54 -6.44 3.95
C GLU A 45 3.10 -5.95 2.56
N LEU A 46 3.94 -6.17 1.54
CA LEU A 46 3.62 -5.81 0.17
C LEU A 46 2.36 -6.53 -0.32
N GLU A 47 2.25 -7.83 -0.07
CA GLU A 47 1.08 -8.63 -0.44
C GLU A 47 -0.21 -8.16 0.27
N ARG A 48 -0.10 -7.71 1.53
CA ARG A 48 -1.22 -7.16 2.27
C ARG A 48 -1.70 -5.83 1.71
N ILE A 49 -0.77 -4.89 1.56
CA ILE A 49 -1.06 -3.52 1.09
C ILE A 49 -1.58 -3.53 -0.36
N MET A 50 -0.96 -4.35 -1.23
CA MET A 50 -1.32 -4.38 -2.64
C MET A 50 -2.55 -5.24 -2.95
N TYR A 51 -2.98 -6.13 -2.05
CA TYR A 51 -4.07 -7.05 -2.33
C TYR A 51 -4.90 -7.50 -1.12
N LYS A 52 -4.30 -8.19 -0.14
CA LYS A 52 -5.09 -8.92 0.88
C LYS A 52 -5.95 -8.01 1.75
N ASN A 53 -5.52 -6.79 2.03
CA ASN A 53 -6.30 -5.85 2.85
C ASN A 53 -7.58 -5.43 2.11
N ALA A 54 -7.48 -5.11 0.83
CA ALA A 54 -8.64 -4.77 0.00
C ALA A 54 -9.57 -5.97 -0.16
N LEU A 55 -9.02 -7.17 -0.42
CA LEU A 55 -9.80 -8.40 -0.50
C LEU A 55 -10.56 -8.67 0.81
N LYS A 56 -9.90 -8.51 1.97
CA LYS A 56 -10.53 -8.67 3.28
C LYS A 56 -11.65 -7.65 3.49
N LEU A 57 -11.44 -6.39 3.11
CA LEU A 57 -12.38 -5.30 3.38
C LEU A 57 -13.61 -5.36 2.47
N PHE A 58 -13.42 -5.63 1.18
CA PHE A 58 -14.48 -5.50 0.17
C PHE A 58 -15.09 -6.84 -0.27
N TRP A 59 -14.38 -7.95 -0.08
CA TRP A 59 -14.74 -9.21 -0.76
C TRP A 59 -14.82 -10.44 0.13
N LYS A 60 -14.36 -10.36 1.38
CA LYS A 60 -14.61 -11.41 2.38
C LYS A 60 -15.96 -11.13 3.03
N LYS A 61 -16.97 -11.95 2.67
CA LYS A 61 -18.20 -12.07 3.45
C LYS A 61 -17.94 -12.82 4.75
#